data_AF-A0A3P8LB24-F1
#
_entry.id   AF-A0A3P8LB24-F1
#
_cell.length_a   1.000
_cell.length_b   1.000
_cell.length_c   1.000
_cell.angle_alpha   90.00
_cell.angle_beta   90.00
_cell.angle_gamma   90.00
#
_symmetry.space_group_name_H-M   'P 1'
#
loop_
_entity.id
_entity.type
_entity.pdbx_description
1 polymer ?
#
loop_
_entity_poly.entity_id
_entity_poly.type
_entity_poly.pdbx_seq_one_letter_code
_entity_poly.pdbx_strand_id
1 'polypeptide(L)'
;MNLSGEKLMKLTLYESKKLRSLTFILKETKMKARQIAKRLGISVKTVRRYKKELQDTPVINENGTRILCIQHKNKYKPNQRRIDDAVFEEIGKKYFEICKDQESRRNSELVISFSDFYYEYVKDFYPISRSTFYKRMLEQGFCSAFANKKTLRKAKRNLNIKILEKKCKF
;
A
#
# COMPACT_ATOMS: atom_id res chain seq x y z
N MET A 1 30.92 18.06 -22.76
CA MET A 1 30.66 16.67 -22.33
C MET A 1 29.17 16.47 -22.25
N ASN A 2 28.63 15.62 -23.12
CA ASN A 2 27.20 15.35 -23.26
C ASN A 2 26.71 14.48 -22.09
N LEU A 3 25.88 15.04 -21.21
CA LEU A 3 25.03 14.24 -20.32
C LEU A 3 23.67 14.01 -21.00
N SER A 4 23.72 13.39 -22.18
CA SER A 4 22.56 12.75 -22.81
C SER A 4 22.28 11.45 -22.06
N GLY A 5 21.59 11.58 -20.93
CA GLY A 5 21.24 10.48 -20.05
C GLY A 5 19.85 10.67 -19.44
N GLU A 6 18.94 11.36 -20.14
CA GLU A 6 17.52 11.28 -19.81
C GLU A 6 17.09 9.83 -20.05
N LYS A 7 17.13 9.05 -18.97
CA LYS A 7 16.45 7.77 -18.85
C LYS A 7 14.97 8.07 -19.07
N LEU A 8 14.51 8.05 -20.33
CA LEU A 8 13.12 8.26 -20.73
C LEU A 8 12.26 7.37 -19.84
N MET A 9 11.65 7.98 -18.82
CA MET A 9 10.85 7.28 -17.84
C MET A 9 9.67 6.72 -18.62
N LYS A 10 9.65 5.40 -18.86
CA LYS A 10 8.55 4.77 -19.61
C LYS A 10 7.25 5.06 -18.86
N LEU A 11 6.43 5.94 -19.45
CA LEU A 11 5.13 6.28 -18.91
C LEU A 11 4.26 5.01 -18.89
N THR A 12 3.58 4.79 -17.78
CA THR A 12 2.53 3.77 -17.71
C THR A 12 1.41 4.09 -18.70
N LEU A 13 0.61 3.09 -19.09
CA LEU A 13 -0.55 3.30 -19.97
C LEU A 13 -1.49 4.41 -19.44
N TYR A 14 -1.67 4.49 -18.12
CA TYR A 14 -2.44 5.55 -17.47
C TYR A 14 -1.81 6.92 -17.69
N GLU A 15 -0.52 7.05 -17.40
CA GLU A 15 0.22 8.31 -17.51
C GLU A 15 0.21 8.81 -18.97
N SER A 16 0.42 7.92 -19.95
CA SER A 16 0.35 8.25 -21.37
C SER A 16 -1.06 8.73 -21.79
N LYS A 17 -2.11 8.05 -21.34
CA LYS A 17 -3.51 8.47 -21.63
C LYS A 17 -3.86 9.81 -20.98
N LYS A 18 -3.40 10.05 -19.75
CA LYS A 18 -3.60 11.32 -19.04
C LYS A 18 -2.87 12.46 -19.73
N LEU A 19 -1.60 12.26 -20.12
CA LEU A 19 -0.82 13.24 -20.87
C LEU A 19 -1.48 13.61 -22.21
N ARG A 20 -1.91 12.62 -23.00
CA ARG A 20 -2.65 12.86 -24.26
C ARG A 20 -3.93 13.66 -24.04
N SER A 21 -4.65 13.38 -22.95
CA SER A 21 -5.89 14.08 -22.63
C SER A 21 -5.63 15.53 -22.23
N LEU A 22 -4.63 15.78 -21.38
CA LEU A 22 -4.26 17.13 -20.93
C LEU A 22 -3.74 18.00 -22.07
N THR A 23 -2.87 17.45 -22.93
CA THR A 23 -2.34 18.15 -24.10
C THR A 23 -3.43 18.51 -25.10
N PHE A 24 -4.41 17.62 -25.33
CA PHE A 24 -5.56 17.93 -26.17
C PHE A 24 -6.42 19.05 -25.57
N ILE A 25 -6.71 18.99 -24.27
CA ILE A 25 -7.51 20.01 -23.58
C ILE A 25 -6.83 21.39 -23.62
N LEU A 26 -5.50 21.44 -23.51
CA LEU A 26 -4.72 22.68 -23.60
C LEU A 26 -4.76 23.31 -24.98
N LYS A 27 -4.75 22.51 -26.06
CA LYS A 27 -4.89 23.01 -27.43
C LYS A 27 -6.30 23.52 -27.73
N GLU A 28 -7.31 22.88 -27.14
CA GLU A 28 -8.73 23.09 -27.47
C GLU A 28 -9.47 23.85 -26.35
N THR A 29 -8.95 25.01 -25.96
CA THR A 29 -9.42 25.78 -24.78
C THR A 29 -10.90 26.17 -24.87
N LYS A 30 -11.39 26.48 -26.07
CA LYS A 30 -12.79 26.92 -26.34
C LYS A 30 -13.79 25.77 -26.42
N MET A 31 -13.35 24.51 -26.52
CA MET A 31 -14.27 23.37 -26.65
C MET A 31 -15.03 23.08 -25.35
N LYS A 32 -16.32 22.74 -25.49
CA LYS A 32 -17.15 22.32 -24.35
C LYS A 32 -16.70 20.94 -23.85
N ALA A 33 -16.78 20.72 -22.54
CA ALA A 33 -16.32 19.47 -21.92
C ALA A 33 -16.98 18.20 -22.50
N ARG A 34 -18.25 18.29 -22.93
CA ARG A 34 -18.97 17.20 -23.60
C ARG A 34 -18.35 16.81 -24.95
N GLN A 35 -17.90 17.78 -25.72
CA GLN A 35 -17.29 17.54 -27.03
C GLN A 35 -15.90 16.91 -26.88
N ILE A 36 -15.11 17.43 -25.93
CA ILE A 36 -13.80 16.87 -25.58
C ILE A 36 -13.96 15.41 -25.10
N ALA A 37 -14.94 15.14 -24.23
CA ALA A 37 -15.23 13.80 -23.73
C ALA A 37 -15.52 12.81 -24.87
N LYS A 38 -16.35 13.22 -25.84
CA LYS A 38 -16.66 12.41 -27.03
C LYS A 38 -15.42 12.14 -27.89
N ARG A 39 -14.59 13.15 -28.14
CA ARG A 39 -13.36 13.02 -28.94
C ARG A 39 -12.29 12.13 -28.28
N LEU A 40 -12.16 12.21 -26.96
CA LEU A 40 -11.15 11.47 -26.20
C LEU A 40 -11.64 10.10 -25.71
N GLY A 41 -12.94 9.78 -25.84
CA GLY A 41 -13.51 8.54 -25.32
C GLY A 41 -13.45 8.44 -23.79
N ILE A 42 -13.58 9.56 -23.08
CA ILE A 42 -13.53 9.62 -21.60
C ILE A 42 -14.77 10.28 -21.03
N SER A 43 -15.02 10.09 -19.73
CA SER A 43 -16.18 10.73 -19.09
C SER A 43 -16.06 12.26 -19.06
N VAL A 44 -17.21 12.95 -19.16
CA VAL A 44 -17.29 14.41 -19.00
C VAL A 44 -16.76 14.86 -17.63
N LYS A 45 -16.97 14.04 -16.59
CA LYS A 45 -16.44 14.28 -15.24
C LYS A 45 -14.90 14.30 -15.24
N THR A 46 -14.27 13.37 -15.95
CA THR A 46 -12.82 13.32 -16.12
C THR A 46 -12.30 14.57 -16.83
N VAL A 47 -12.97 15.02 -17.90
CA VAL A 47 -12.60 16.25 -18.62
C VAL A 47 -12.69 17.48 -17.72
N ARG A 48 -13.79 17.63 -16.96
CA ARG A 48 -13.95 18.74 -16.01
C ARG A 48 -12.86 18.72 -14.94
N ARG A 49 -12.54 17.54 -14.41
CA ARG A 49 -11.43 17.38 -13.45
C ARG A 49 -10.10 17.82 -14.06
N TYR A 50 -9.81 17.41 -15.29
CA TYR A 50 -8.57 17.81 -15.98
C TYR A 50 -8.52 19.31 -16.28
N LYS A 51 -9.63 19.93 -16.72
CA LYS A 51 -9.68 21.40 -16.88
C LYS A 51 -9.41 22.12 -15.55
N LYS A 52 -9.99 21.63 -14.46
CA LYS A 52 -9.75 22.15 -13.12
C LYS A 52 -8.29 21.95 -12.68
N GLU A 53 -7.72 20.76 -12.89
CA GLU A 53 -6.28 20.50 -12.63
C GLU A 53 -5.38 21.49 -13.39
N LEU A 54 -5.71 21.84 -14.64
CA LEU A 54 -4.97 22.83 -15.45
C LEU A 54 -5.12 24.28 -14.98
N GLN A 55 -6.24 24.62 -14.33
CA GLN A 55 -6.52 25.94 -13.78
C GLN A 55 -5.89 26.10 -12.39
N ASP A 56 -5.98 25.05 -11.56
CA ASP A 56 -5.58 25.06 -10.16
C ASP A 56 -4.08 24.82 -9.95
N THR A 57 -3.29 24.41 -10.96
CA THR A 57 -1.84 24.20 -10.81
C THR A 57 -1.07 25.52 -10.83
N PRO A 58 -0.44 25.94 -9.72
CA PRO A 58 0.34 27.18 -9.63
C PRO A 58 1.85 26.97 -9.81
N VAL A 59 2.31 25.73 -9.97
CA VAL A 59 3.75 25.43 -10.00
C VAL A 59 4.31 25.73 -11.38
N ILE A 60 5.05 26.82 -11.45
CA ILE A 60 5.78 27.29 -12.61
C ILE A 60 7.25 26.92 -12.36
N ASN A 61 7.88 26.17 -13.28
CA ASN A 61 9.33 25.95 -13.25
C ASN A 61 10.09 27.28 -13.40
N GLU A 62 11.38 27.29 -13.09
CA GLU A 62 12.28 28.46 -13.27
C GLU A 62 12.16 29.09 -14.69
N ASN A 63 11.78 28.29 -15.69
CA ASN A 63 11.57 28.71 -17.08
C ASN A 63 10.11 29.14 -17.41
N GLY A 64 9.27 29.48 -16.44
CA GLY A 64 7.90 29.94 -16.73
C GLY A 64 6.91 28.83 -17.15
N THR A 65 7.32 27.57 -17.10
CA THR A 65 6.53 26.43 -17.63
C THR A 65 5.68 25.77 -16.54
N ARG A 66 4.38 25.57 -16.80
CA ARG A 66 3.45 24.91 -15.85
C ARG A 66 3.80 23.42 -15.65
N ILE A 67 3.98 23.00 -14.41
CA ILE A 67 4.18 21.60 -14.05
C ILE A 67 2.83 20.91 -13.83
N LEU A 68 2.55 19.85 -14.61
CA LEU A 68 1.36 19.02 -14.44
C LEU A 68 1.73 17.66 -13.85
N CYS A 69 1.09 17.28 -12.75
CA CYS A 69 1.26 15.95 -12.18
C CYS A 69 0.47 14.91 -12.98
N ILE A 70 1.17 14.17 -13.84
CA ILE A 70 0.60 13.09 -14.68
C ILE A 70 0.61 11.74 -13.95
N GLN A 71 1.43 11.62 -12.90
CA GLN A 71 1.60 10.39 -12.14
C GLN A 71 0.30 9.94 -11.47
N HIS A 72 0.12 8.62 -11.39
CA HIS A 72 -0.99 8.05 -10.66
C HIS A 72 -0.79 8.25 -9.15
N LYS A 73 -1.79 8.83 -8.45
CA LYS A 73 -1.70 9.13 -7.00
C LYS A 73 -1.40 7.92 -6.10
N ASN A 74 -1.56 6.69 -6.59
CA ASN A 74 -1.29 5.45 -5.84
C ASN A 74 0.03 4.75 -6.23
N LYS A 75 0.93 5.35 -7.02
CA LYS A 75 2.14 4.64 -7.49
C LYS A 75 3.17 4.37 -6.39
N TYR A 76 3.20 5.21 -5.35
CA TYR A 76 4.14 5.09 -4.22
C TYR A 76 3.40 5.23 -2.88
N LYS A 77 2.80 4.15 -2.40
CA LYS A 77 2.42 4.02 -0.98
C LYS A 77 3.40 3.05 -0.31
N PRO A 78 4.47 3.54 0.35
CA PRO A 78 5.42 2.65 1.02
C PRO A 78 4.72 1.73 2.03
N ASN A 79 3.70 2.24 2.71
CA ASN A 79 2.87 1.53 3.69
C ASN A 79 1.97 0.43 3.08
N GLN A 80 1.94 0.29 1.74
CA GLN A 80 1.24 -0.80 1.04
C GLN A 80 2.19 -1.85 0.48
N ARG A 81 3.51 -1.72 0.66
CA ARG A 81 4.45 -2.78 0.32
C ARG A 81 4.14 -3.99 1.20
N ARG A 82 3.71 -5.07 0.56
CA ARG A 82 3.42 -6.32 1.25
C ARG A 82 4.72 -6.87 1.81
N ILE A 83 4.80 -6.97 3.14
CA ILE A 83 5.85 -7.75 3.79
C ILE A 83 5.57 -9.23 3.53
N ASP A 84 6.63 -9.96 3.18
CA ASP A 84 6.56 -11.37 2.85
C ASP A 84 5.98 -12.20 4.01
N ASP A 85 5.33 -13.30 3.66
CA ASP A 85 4.76 -14.24 4.60
C ASP A 85 5.86 -14.87 5.49
N ALA A 86 7.06 -15.10 4.95
CA ALA A 86 8.21 -15.64 5.69
C ALA A 86 8.63 -14.72 6.86
N VAL A 87 8.74 -13.41 6.61
CA VAL A 87 9.07 -12.42 7.63
C VAL A 87 8.01 -12.39 8.74
N PHE A 88 6.73 -12.49 8.39
CA PHE A 88 5.66 -12.58 9.40
C PHE A 88 5.69 -13.88 10.21
N GLU A 89 6.18 -14.98 9.62
CA GLU A 89 6.41 -16.23 10.35
C GLU A 89 7.51 -16.06 11.41
N GLU A 90 8.60 -15.37 11.08
CA GLU A 90 9.69 -15.05 12.02
C GLU A 90 9.22 -14.12 13.14
N ILE A 91 8.52 -13.03 12.80
CA ILE A 91 7.94 -12.12 13.79
C ILE A 91 7.03 -12.87 14.76
N GLY A 92 6.21 -13.80 14.24
CA GLY A 92 5.31 -14.60 15.07
C GLY A 92 6.04 -15.63 15.95
N LYS A 93 7.13 -16.24 15.47
CA LYS A 93 7.99 -17.12 16.29
C LYS A 93 8.61 -16.35 17.44
N LYS A 94 9.19 -15.17 17.16
CA LYS A 94 9.76 -14.28 18.18
C LYS A 94 8.74 -13.89 19.25
N TYR A 95 7.50 -13.59 18.87
CA TYR A 95 6.42 -13.33 19.84
C TYR A 95 6.21 -14.52 20.79
N PHE A 96 6.08 -15.74 20.26
CA PHE A 96 5.86 -16.92 21.10
C PHE A 96 7.06 -17.29 21.97
N GLU A 97 8.28 -17.07 21.50
CA GLU A 97 9.49 -17.27 22.30
C GLU A 97 9.51 -16.35 23.53
N ILE A 98 9.17 -15.07 23.34
CA ILE A 98 9.06 -14.11 24.45
C ILE A 98 7.97 -14.55 25.43
N CYS A 99 6.78 -14.94 24.94
CA CYS A 99 5.72 -15.43 25.83
C CYS A 99 6.15 -16.67 26.62
N LYS A 100 6.83 -17.63 25.99
CA LYS A 100 7.34 -18.83 26.67
C LYS A 100 8.40 -18.50 27.72
N ASP A 101 9.33 -17.59 27.41
CA ASP A 101 10.34 -17.14 28.37
C ASP A 101 9.67 -16.49 29.59
N GLN A 102 8.65 -15.65 29.38
CA GLN A 102 7.88 -15.02 30.46
C GLN A 102 7.10 -16.04 31.31
N GLU A 103 6.47 -17.03 30.68
CA GLU A 103 5.77 -18.13 31.37
C GLU A 103 6.73 -18.96 32.23
N SER A 104 7.91 -19.30 31.71
CA SER A 104 8.90 -20.13 32.43
C SER A 104 9.45 -19.46 33.69
N ARG A 105 9.46 -18.12 33.73
CA ARG A 105 9.89 -17.31 34.88
C ARG A 105 8.79 -17.15 35.95
N ARG A 106 7.68 -17.91 35.87
CA ARG A 106 6.49 -17.85 36.76
C ARG A 106 5.79 -16.49 36.84
N ASN A 107 6.01 -15.61 35.86
CA ASN A 107 5.31 -14.33 35.77
C ASN A 107 4.19 -14.42 34.73
N SER A 108 3.20 -15.30 34.96
CA SER A 108 2.07 -15.49 34.04
C SER A 108 1.23 -14.22 33.83
N GLU A 109 1.34 -13.24 34.73
CA GLU A 109 0.70 -11.93 34.62
C GLU A 109 1.40 -10.99 33.61
N LEU A 110 2.60 -11.32 33.15
CA LEU A 110 3.42 -10.47 32.27
C LEU A 110 3.41 -10.88 30.79
N VAL A 111 2.54 -11.79 30.37
CA VAL A 111 2.46 -12.20 28.97
C VAL A 111 2.19 -10.97 28.10
N ILE A 112 3.11 -10.68 27.17
CA ILE A 112 2.99 -9.49 26.33
C ILE A 112 1.83 -9.61 25.33
N SER A 113 1.05 -8.53 25.18
CA SER A 113 -0.02 -8.50 24.18
C SER A 113 0.53 -8.23 22.78
N PHE A 114 -0.24 -8.57 21.73
CA PHE A 114 0.10 -8.16 20.36
C PHE A 114 0.24 -6.64 20.19
N SER A 115 -0.44 -5.85 21.02
CA SER A 115 -0.32 -4.39 20.98
C SER A 115 1.08 -3.96 21.38
N ASP A 116 1.51 -4.44 22.54
CA ASP A 116 2.75 -4.00 23.18
C ASP A 116 3.93 -4.56 22.40
N PHE A 117 3.85 -5.82 22.00
CA PHE A 117 4.84 -6.44 21.12
C PHE A 117 5.02 -5.66 19.80
N TYR A 118 3.92 -5.16 19.21
CA TYR A 118 4.02 -4.35 17.99
C TYR A 118 4.79 -3.05 18.22
N TYR A 119 4.47 -2.33 19.30
CA TYR A 119 5.11 -1.04 19.58
C TYR A 119 6.56 -1.19 20.00
N GLU A 120 6.92 -2.26 20.71
CA GLU A 120 8.28 -2.50 21.17
C GLU A 120 9.20 -3.12 20.11
N TYR A 121 8.71 -4.07 19.30
CA TYR A 121 9.58 -4.90 18.45
C TYR A 121 9.33 -4.78 16.95
N VAL A 122 8.24 -4.14 16.52
CA VAL A 122 7.82 -4.20 15.10
C VAL A 122 7.74 -2.82 14.46
N LYS A 123 7.17 -1.83 15.16
CA LYS A 123 6.83 -0.51 14.60
C LYS A 123 8.02 0.20 13.95
N ASP A 124 9.19 0.13 14.56
CA ASP A 124 10.36 0.89 14.11
C ASP A 124 11.16 0.14 13.03
N PHE A 125 11.01 -1.19 12.96
CA PHE A 125 11.72 -2.04 12.01
C PHE A 125 10.96 -2.24 10.69
N TYR A 126 9.63 -2.11 10.73
CA TYR A 126 8.77 -2.45 9.60
C TYR A 126 7.75 -1.34 9.32
N PRO A 127 7.63 -0.86 8.06
CA PRO A 127 6.68 0.18 7.68
C PRO A 127 5.25 -0.36 7.52
N ILE A 128 4.72 -1.01 8.55
CA ILE A 128 3.37 -1.56 8.61
C ILE A 128 2.56 -0.92 9.72
N SER A 129 1.25 -0.76 9.50
CA SER A 129 0.35 -0.31 10.56
C SER A 129 0.05 -1.44 11.56
N ARG A 130 -0.26 -1.08 12.81
CA ARG A 130 -0.72 -2.03 13.85
C ARG A 130 -1.89 -2.91 13.39
N SER A 131 -2.84 -2.32 12.67
CA SER A 131 -4.00 -3.05 12.13
C SER A 131 -3.60 -4.08 11.09
N THR A 132 -2.65 -3.74 10.21
CA THR A 132 -2.11 -4.65 9.21
C THR A 132 -1.32 -5.76 9.88
N PHE A 133 -0.45 -5.42 10.83
CA PHE A 133 0.28 -6.38 11.67
C PHE A 133 -0.67 -7.40 12.31
N TYR A 134 -1.70 -6.94 13.04
CA TYR A 134 -2.65 -7.82 13.72
C TYR A 134 -3.37 -8.76 12.76
N LYS A 135 -3.84 -8.23 11.62
CA LYS A 135 -4.50 -9.03 10.59
C LYS A 135 -3.58 -10.11 10.03
N ARG A 136 -2.34 -9.75 9.71
CA ARG A 136 -1.34 -10.65 9.12
C ARG A 136 -0.90 -11.73 10.09
N MET A 137 -0.71 -11.40 11.38
CA MET A 137 -0.46 -12.40 12.43
C MET A 137 -1.55 -13.46 12.47
N LEU A 138 -2.83 -13.04 12.47
CA LEU A 138 -3.96 -13.98 12.44
C LEU A 138 -4.04 -14.81 11.14
N GLU A 139 -3.71 -14.24 9.99
CA GLU A 139 -3.63 -14.97 8.71
C GLU A 139 -2.54 -16.05 8.74
N GLN A 140 -1.42 -15.78 9.41
CA GLN A 140 -0.37 -16.76 9.64
C GLN A 140 -0.72 -17.78 10.75
N GLY A 141 -1.84 -17.61 11.44
CA GLY A 141 -2.30 -18.52 12.49
C GLY A 141 -1.80 -18.17 13.90
N PHE A 142 -1.06 -17.07 14.06
CA PHE A 142 -0.64 -16.56 15.37
C PHE A 142 -1.81 -15.85 16.06
N CYS A 143 -1.90 -16.00 17.38
CA CYS A 143 -2.96 -15.39 18.18
C CYS A 143 -2.40 -14.90 19.52
N SER A 144 -2.84 -13.71 19.95
CA SER A 144 -2.52 -13.17 21.28
C SER A 144 -3.08 -14.06 22.38
N ALA A 145 -2.37 -14.17 23.51
CA ALA A 145 -2.84 -14.87 24.70
C ALA A 145 -4.18 -14.31 25.22
N PHE A 146 -4.40 -13.00 25.07
CA PHE A 146 -5.62 -12.30 25.51
C PHE A 146 -6.77 -12.35 24.50
N ALA A 147 -6.64 -13.13 23.42
CA ALA A 147 -7.65 -13.17 22.38
C ALA A 147 -8.91 -13.93 22.82
N ASN A 148 -10.07 -13.45 22.38
CA ASN A 148 -11.33 -14.15 22.62
C ASN A 148 -11.41 -15.50 21.85
N LYS A 149 -12.34 -16.37 22.29
CA LYS A 149 -12.56 -17.70 21.69
C LYS A 149 -12.82 -17.65 20.18
N LYS A 150 -13.50 -16.61 19.67
CA LYS A 150 -13.82 -16.45 18.24
C LYS A 150 -12.55 -16.19 17.42
N THR A 151 -11.69 -15.30 17.89
CA THR A 151 -10.40 -14.98 17.27
C THR A 151 -9.47 -16.19 17.31
N LEU A 152 -9.42 -16.91 18.42
CA LEU A 152 -8.64 -18.14 18.53
C LEU A 152 -9.07 -19.21 17.51
N ARG A 153 -10.38 -19.44 17.35
CA ARG A 153 -10.92 -20.37 16.33
C ARG A 153 -10.53 -19.94 14.91
N LYS A 154 -10.55 -18.64 14.63
CA LYS A 154 -10.16 -18.10 13.33
C LYS A 154 -8.67 -18.34 13.05
N ALA A 155 -7.80 -18.04 14.01
CA ALA A 155 -6.36 -18.28 13.88
C ALA A 155 -6.04 -19.77 13.65
N LYS A 156 -6.66 -20.67 14.43
CA LYS A 156 -6.53 -22.13 14.24
C LYS A 156 -6.96 -22.60 12.86
N ARG A 157 -8.09 -22.08 12.34
CA ARG A 157 -8.56 -22.40 10.99
C ARG A 157 -7.55 -21.97 9.92
N ASN A 158 -7.02 -20.75 10.03
CA ASN A 158 -6.02 -20.24 9.09
C ASN A 158 -4.73 -21.07 9.10
N LEU A 159 -4.27 -21.46 10.29
CA LEU A 159 -3.12 -22.36 10.43
C LEU A 159 -3.35 -23.70 9.72
N ASN A 160 -4.51 -24.32 9.92
CA ASN A 160 -4.86 -25.58 9.27
C ASN A 160 -4.89 -25.46 7.73
N ILE A 161 -5.46 -24.36 7.21
CA ILE A 161 -5.46 -24.08 5.77
C ILE A 161 -4.02 -23.98 5.25
N LYS A 162 -3.14 -23.24 5.93
CA LYS A 162 -1.72 -23.14 5.55
C LYS A 162 -0.98 -24.46 5.59
N ILE A 163 -1.24 -25.31 6.58
CA ILE A 163 -0.66 -26.66 6.66
C ILE A 163 -1.13 -27.50 5.47
N LEU A 164 -2.41 -27.45 5.11
CA LEU A 164 -2.95 -28.16 3.95
C LEU A 164 -2.35 -27.63 2.63
N GLU A 165 -2.24 -26.32 2.45
CA GLU A 165 -1.59 -25.70 1.28
C GLU A 165 -0.12 -26.10 1.15
N LYS A 166 0.61 -26.22 2.26
CA LYS A 166 2.00 -26.73 2.25
C LYS A 166 2.05 -28.22 1.86
N LYS A 167 1.05 -29.01 2.24
CA LYS A 167 0.96 -30.45 1.91
C LYS A 167 0.51 -30.72 0.48
N CYS A 168 -0.31 -29.84 -0.12
CA CYS A 168 -0.85 -30.04 -1.48
C CYS A 168 0.03 -29.47 -2.60
N LYS A 169 1.16 -28.83 -2.29
CA LYS A 169 2.18 -28.46 -3.28
C LYS A 169 3.01 -29.70 -3.62
N PHE A 170 2.49 -30.52 -4.54
CA PHE A 170 3.23 -31.55 -5.27
C PHE A 170 3.49 -31.06 -6.69
#